data_AF-A0A4C1YU77-F1
#
_entry.id   AF-A0A4C1YU77-F1
#
_cell.length_a   1.000
_cell.length_b   1.000
_cell.length_c   1.000
_cell.angle_alpha   90.00
_cell.angle_beta   90.00
_cell.angle_gamma   90.00
#
_symmetry.space_group_name_H-M   'P 1'
#
loop_
_entity.id
_entity.type
_entity.pdbx_description
1 polymer ?
#
loop_
_entity_poly.entity_id
_entity_poly.type
_entity_poly.pdbx_seq_one_letter_code
_entity_poly.pdbx_strand_id
1 'polypeptide(L)'
;MTTLDVVSLNVGNTPTYTKGGASLIVDLTFISNSLTRRSHSWKVLNTYTASDLSAIRWEMSTGQKPRRVNRRTSAIGWKVKSFDRDALVVALDCEAIIIESAEEKTKNLMKRVT
;
A
#
# COMPACT_ATOMS: atom_id res chain seq x y z
N MET A 1 3.91 -9.08 -34.86
CA MET A 1 4.19 -8.76 -33.44
C MET A 1 3.16 -7.74 -32.99
N THR A 2 2.44 -8.01 -31.90
CA THR A 2 1.53 -7.04 -31.26
C THR A 2 2.29 -6.29 -30.18
N THR A 3 2.32 -4.97 -30.26
CA THR A 3 2.96 -4.08 -29.27
C THR A 3 1.94 -3.61 -28.25
N LEU A 4 2.32 -3.58 -26.97
CA LEU A 4 1.45 -3.11 -25.88
C LEU A 4 1.43 -1.57 -25.86
N ASP A 5 0.24 -0.96 -25.80
CA ASP A 5 0.07 0.50 -25.66
C ASP A 5 0.29 0.91 -24.20
N VAL A 6 1.55 1.08 -23.82
CA VAL A 6 1.95 1.55 -22.48
C VAL A 6 3.01 2.64 -22.54
N VAL A 7 2.90 3.61 -21.64
CA VAL A 7 3.82 4.71 -21.45
C VAL A 7 4.25 4.73 -19.98
N SER A 8 5.55 4.89 -19.73
CA SER A 8 6.09 5.04 -18.38
C SER A 8 5.70 6.40 -17.81
N LEU A 9 5.20 6.41 -16.58
CA LEU A 9 4.86 7.61 -15.83
C LEU A 9 5.94 7.96 -14.79
N ASN A 10 6.95 7.12 -14.59
CA ASN A 10 8.06 7.39 -13.68
C ASN A 10 8.79 8.67 -14.10
N VAL A 11 8.96 9.59 -13.15
CA VAL A 11 9.68 10.86 -13.36
C VAL A 11 10.68 11.07 -12.24
N GLY A 12 11.91 11.41 -12.61
CA GLY A 12 12.99 11.69 -11.67
C GLY A 12 13.68 10.45 -11.13
N ASN A 13 14.56 10.67 -10.14
CA ASN A 13 15.50 9.66 -9.65
C ASN A 13 15.32 9.35 -8.15
N THR A 14 14.16 9.69 -7.57
CA THR A 14 13.88 9.39 -6.17
C THR A 14 13.77 7.87 -6.00
N PRO A 15 14.54 7.25 -5.09
CA PRO A 15 14.48 5.81 -4.84
C PRO A 15 13.07 5.37 -4.42
N THR A 16 12.61 4.25 -4.95
CA THR A 16 11.34 3.62 -4.54
C THR A 16 11.56 2.55 -3.47
N TYR A 17 12.82 2.14 -3.28
CA TYR A 17 13.25 1.20 -2.26
C TYR A 17 14.50 1.72 -1.55
N THR A 18 14.51 1.68 -0.22
CA THR A 18 15.67 2.03 0.60
C THR A 18 15.82 1.05 1.76
N LYS A 19 16.96 0.36 1.86
CA LYS A 19 17.28 -0.55 2.97
C LYS A 19 18.78 -0.66 3.15
N GLY A 20 19.26 -0.54 4.39
CA GLY A 20 20.66 -0.84 4.75
C GLY A 20 21.70 -0.06 3.92
N GLY A 21 21.43 1.20 3.58
CA GLY A 21 22.29 2.03 2.74
C GLY A 21 22.11 1.85 1.22
N ALA A 22 21.40 0.81 0.77
CA ALA A 22 21.01 0.68 -0.63
C ALA A 22 19.80 1.57 -0.94
N SER A 23 19.82 2.18 -2.13
CA SER A 23 18.73 3.02 -2.66
C SER A 23 18.51 2.65 -4.12
N LEU A 24 17.33 2.13 -4.46
CA LEU A 24 17.01 1.60 -5.78
C LEU A 24 15.68 2.14 -6.31
N ILE A 25 15.55 2.19 -7.64
CA ILE A 25 14.30 2.47 -8.34
C ILE A 25 13.86 1.16 -8.97
N VAL A 26 12.96 0.45 -8.29
CA VAL A 26 12.50 -0.88 -8.70
C VAL A 26 11.02 -0.89 -9.08
N ASP A 27 10.27 0.11 -8.64
CA ASP A 27 8.84 0.22 -8.91
C ASP A 27 8.59 1.06 -10.15
N LEU A 28 7.90 0.47 -11.13
CA LEU A 28 7.55 1.12 -12.40
C LEU A 28 6.03 1.31 -12.49
N THR A 29 5.62 2.49 -12.92
CA THR A 29 4.23 2.86 -13.18
C THR A 29 4.05 3.04 -14.69
N PHE A 30 3.21 2.19 -15.29
CA PHE A 30 2.83 2.30 -16.69
C PHE A 30 1.34 2.66 -16.82
N ILE A 31 1.03 3.46 -17.83
CA ILE A 31 -0.35 3.84 -18.19
C ILE A 31 -0.57 3.65 -19.69
N SER A 32 -1.81 3.50 -20.14
CA SER A 32 -2.12 3.57 -21.58
C SER A 32 -1.80 4.97 -22.12
N ASN A 33 -1.35 5.05 -23.38
CA ASN A 33 -1.05 6.32 -24.03
C ASN A 33 -2.25 7.28 -24.02
N SER A 34 -3.47 6.74 -24.10
CA SER A 34 -4.72 7.50 -24.02
C SER A 34 -4.91 8.29 -22.71
N LEU A 35 -4.19 7.91 -21.65
CA LEU A 35 -4.31 8.49 -20.31
C LEU A 35 -3.21 9.52 -19.99
N THR A 36 -2.16 9.60 -20.82
CA THR A 36 -0.97 10.45 -20.58
C THR A 36 -1.32 11.91 -20.30
N ARG A 37 -2.21 12.50 -21.10
CA ARG A 37 -2.64 13.90 -20.93
C ARG A 37 -3.44 14.16 -19.65
N ARG A 38 -4.02 13.11 -19.05
CA ARG A 38 -4.85 13.21 -17.85
C ARG A 38 -4.09 12.85 -16.58
N SER A 39 -3.00 12.09 -16.71
CA SER A 39 -2.14 11.68 -15.62
C SER A 39 -1.07 12.73 -15.36
N HIS A 40 -0.94 13.15 -14.10
CA HIS A 40 0.01 14.18 -13.69
C HIS A 40 0.45 13.98 -12.24
N SER A 41 1.42 14.78 -11.81
CA SER A 41 1.87 14.83 -10.41
C SER A 41 2.41 13.49 -9.89
N TRP A 42 3.02 12.68 -10.78
CA TRP A 42 3.71 11.47 -10.36
C TRP A 42 4.91 11.81 -9.49
N LYS A 43 5.00 11.19 -8.32
CA LYS A 43 6.12 11.32 -7.41
C LYS A 43 6.20 10.16 -6.43
N VAL A 44 7.40 9.92 -5.95
CA VAL A 44 7.64 9.14 -4.75
C VAL A 44 7.36 10.02 -3.52
N LEU A 45 6.59 9.51 -2.56
CA LEU A 45 6.24 10.21 -1.33
C LEU A 45 7.26 9.92 -0.24
N ASN A 46 7.69 10.99 0.44
CA ASN A 46 8.45 10.89 1.68
C ASN A 46 7.48 10.75 2.87
N THR A 47 6.77 9.63 2.92
CA THR A 47 5.83 9.30 4.00
C THR A 47 6.23 7.97 4.62
N TYR A 48 6.15 7.86 5.95
CA TYR A 48 6.43 6.61 6.64
C TYR A 48 5.42 5.52 6.22
N THR A 49 5.93 4.43 5.65
CA THR A 49 5.15 3.28 5.15
C THR A 49 5.27 2.04 6.03
N ALA A 50 6.13 2.06 7.06
CA ALA A 50 6.57 0.86 7.80
C ALA A 50 7.13 -0.25 6.87
N SER A 51 7.66 0.13 5.72
CA SER A 51 8.26 -0.75 4.71
C SER A 51 9.56 -0.14 4.20
N ASP A 52 10.44 -0.98 3.66
CA ASP A 52 11.61 -0.54 2.90
C ASP A 52 11.19 0.08 1.54
N LEU A 53 9.93 -0.06 1.14
CA LEU A 53 9.34 0.56 -0.06
C LEU A 53 8.75 1.94 0.24
N SER A 54 8.98 2.86 -0.68
CA SER A 54 8.39 4.20 -0.68
C SER A 54 7.05 4.22 -1.42
N ALA A 55 6.09 4.98 -0.90
CA ALA A 55 4.78 5.09 -1.55
C ALA A 55 4.89 5.93 -2.82
N ILE A 56 4.28 5.47 -3.92
CA ILE A 56 4.17 6.23 -5.17
C ILE A 56 2.77 6.85 -5.23
N ARG A 57 2.69 8.12 -5.63
CA ARG A 57 1.43 8.83 -5.86
C ARG A 57 1.46 9.51 -7.21
N TRP A 58 0.35 9.40 -7.92
CA TRP A 58 0.04 10.18 -9.10
C TRP A 58 -1.46 10.48 -9.09
N GLU A 59 -1.87 11.45 -9.88
CA GLU A 59 -3.26 11.87 -9.95
C GLU A 59 -3.74 11.83 -11.39
N MET A 60 -5.02 11.48 -11.58
CA MET A 60 -5.69 11.55 -12.87
C MET A 60 -6.80 12.59 -12.81
N SER A 61 -6.80 13.49 -13.79
CA SER A 61 -7.97 14.34 -14.06
C SER A 61 -9.10 13.50 -14.66
N THR A 62 -10.21 13.36 -13.93
CA THR A 62 -11.35 12.57 -14.39
C THR A 62 -12.32 13.37 -15.27
N GLY A 63 -12.16 14.70 -15.38
CA GLY A 63 -13.05 15.60 -16.13
C GLY A 63 -14.51 15.62 -15.64
N GLN A 64 -14.87 14.72 -14.73
CA GLN A 64 -16.17 14.61 -14.10
C GLN A 64 -16.15 15.45 -12.83
N LYS A 65 -17.13 16.35 -12.69
CA LYS A 65 -17.45 16.92 -11.38
C LYS A 65 -17.64 15.74 -10.43
N PRO A 66 -17.02 15.73 -9.23
CA PRO A 66 -17.26 14.66 -8.27
C PRO A 66 -18.76 14.59 -8.06
N ARG A 67 -19.38 13.55 -8.63
CA ARG A 67 -20.80 13.31 -8.42
C ARG A 67 -20.88 13.12 -6.92
N ARG A 68 -21.60 14.00 -6.21
CA ARG A 68 -21.93 13.79 -4.80
C ARG A 68 -22.84 12.56 -4.74
N VAL A 69 -22.25 11.38 -4.91
CA VAL A 69 -22.88 10.14 -4.53
C VAL A 69 -22.97 10.28 -3.03
N ASN A 70 -24.19 10.48 -2.53
CA ASN A 70 -24.51 10.40 -1.12
C ASN A 70 -24.35 8.94 -0.71
N ARG A 71 -23.11 8.45 -0.75
CA ARG A 71 -22.75 7.14 -0.29
C ARG A 71 -22.80 7.32 1.21
N ARG A 72 -23.91 6.89 1.83
CA ARG A 72 -23.88 6.42 3.21
C ARG A 72 -22.90 5.25 3.24
N THR A 73 -21.61 5.56 3.18
CA THR A 73 -20.57 4.62 3.56
C THR A 73 -20.80 4.47 5.05
N SER A 74 -21.32 3.32 5.47
CA SER A 74 -20.94 2.78 6.78
C SER A 74 -19.47 3.11 6.95
N ALA A 75 -19.14 3.95 7.94
CA ALA A 75 -17.79 4.50 8.09
C ALA A 75 -16.79 3.35 7.93
N ILE A 76 -16.05 3.36 6.81
CA ILE A 76 -15.06 2.31 6.54
C ILE A 76 -14.02 2.52 7.63
N GLY A 77 -13.99 1.60 8.58
CA GLY A 77 -13.21 1.75 9.79
C GLY A 77 -12.97 0.39 10.40
N TRP A 78 -11.90 0.30 11.18
CA TRP A 78 -11.57 -0.90 11.92
C TRP A 78 -12.71 -1.23 12.90
N LYS A 79 -13.03 -2.52 13.05
CA LYS A 79 -13.99 -2.99 14.05
C LYS A 79 -13.32 -2.96 15.43
N VAL A 80 -13.12 -1.77 15.99
CA VAL A 80 -12.41 -1.57 17.27
C VAL A 80 -13.09 -2.29 18.42
N LYS A 81 -14.42 -2.52 18.34
CA LYS A 81 -15.17 -3.26 19.37
C LYS A 81 -14.74 -4.73 19.53
N SER A 82 -14.07 -5.31 18.53
CA SER A 82 -13.52 -6.66 18.61
C SER A 82 -11.98 -6.64 18.73
N PHE A 83 -11.41 -5.50 19.11
CA PHE A 83 -9.98 -5.41 19.37
C PHE A 83 -9.67 -6.01 20.73
N ASP A 84 -8.88 -7.07 20.73
CA ASP A 84 -8.37 -7.72 21.92
C ASP A 84 -6.97 -7.19 22.21
N ARG A 85 -6.85 -6.43 23.31
CA ARG A 85 -5.59 -5.80 23.71
C ARG A 85 -4.58 -6.84 24.19
N ASP A 86 -5.03 -7.88 24.88
CA ASP A 86 -4.16 -8.88 25.47
C ASP A 86 -3.59 -9.78 24.37
N ALA A 87 -4.43 -10.14 23.39
CA ALA A 87 -3.96 -10.82 22.18
C ALA A 87 -2.94 -9.98 21.39
N LEU A 88 -3.08 -8.65 21.36
CA LEU A 88 -2.09 -7.78 20.70
C LEU A 88 -0.75 -7.79 21.44
N VAL A 89 -0.75 -7.66 22.78
CA VAL A 89 0.49 -7.67 23.57
C VAL A 89 1.24 -8.98 23.37
N VAL A 90 0.54 -10.12 23.46
CA VAL A 90 1.11 -11.44 23.19
C VAL A 90 1.65 -11.54 21.76
N ALA A 91 0.96 -10.95 20.78
CA ALA A 91 1.43 -10.94 19.39
C ALA A 91 2.68 -10.07 19.16
N LEU A 92 2.86 -9.00 19.93
CA LEU A 92 4.03 -8.11 19.85
C LEU A 92 5.26 -8.73 20.54
N ASP A 93 5.06 -9.49 21.61
CA ASP A 93 6.11 -10.26 22.29
C ASP A 93 6.53 -11.52 21.51
N CYS A 94 5.86 -11.84 20.40
CA CYS A 94 6.31 -12.89 19.48
C CYS A 94 7.51 -12.40 18.66
N GLU A 95 8.73 -12.65 19.15
CA GLU A 95 9.99 -12.26 18.48
C GLU A 95 10.19 -12.89 17.08
N ALA A 96 9.44 -13.93 16.72
CA ALA A 96 9.57 -14.57 15.43
C ALA A 96 8.42 -14.17 14.49
N ILE A 97 8.72 -13.35 13.48
CA ILE A 97 7.90 -13.28 12.27
C ILE A 97 8.16 -14.59 11.50
N ILE A 98 7.53 -15.66 11.94
CA ILE A 98 7.50 -16.91 11.19
C ILE A 98 6.59 -16.68 9.99
N ILE A 99 7.04 -17.10 8.80
CA ILE A 99 6.22 -17.14 7.59
C ILE A 99 5.16 -18.24 7.81
N GLU A 100 4.06 -17.88 8.46
CA GLU A 100 2.92 -18.75 8.73
C GLU A 100 1.65 -18.14 8.13
N SER A 101 0.72 -19.01 7.73
CA SER A 101 -0.62 -18.59 7.32
C SER A 101 -1.32 -17.85 8.46
N ALA A 102 -2.23 -16.92 8.12
CA ALA A 102 -3.02 -16.19 9.11
C ALA A 102 -3.80 -17.12 10.07
N GLU A 103 -4.25 -18.27 9.59
CA GLU A 103 -4.94 -19.28 10.41
C GLU A 103 -4.01 -19.91 11.45
N GLU A 104 -2.78 -20.26 11.06
CA GLU A 104 -1.81 -20.89 11.94
C GLU A 104 -1.31 -19.89 13.00
N LYS A 105 -1.08 -18.64 12.58
CA LYS A 105 -0.74 -17.54 13.49
C LYS A 105 -1.85 -17.31 14.52
N THR A 106 -3.12 -17.39 14.11
CA THR A 106 -4.26 -17.23 15.03
C THR A 106 -4.34 -18.38 16.03
N LYS A 107 -4.13 -19.64 15.59
CA LYS A 107 -4.09 -20.81 16.50
C LYS A 107 -2.96 -20.70 17.53
N ASN A 108 -1.76 -20.30 17.09
CA ASN A 108 -0.61 -20.15 17.97
C ASN A 108 -0.79 -19.00 18.97
N LEU A 109 -1.41 -17.89 18.56
CA LEU A 109 -1.78 -16.81 19.46
C LEU A 109 -2.79 -17.28 20.52
N MET A 110 -3.86 -17.97 20.13
CA MET A 110 -4.88 -18.43 21.08
C MET A 110 -4.31 -19.40 22.13
N LYS A 111 -3.30 -20.21 21.78
CA LYS A 111 -2.59 -21.08 22.75
C LYS A 111 -1.79 -20.30 23.80
N ARG A 112 -1.37 -19.07 23.50
CA ARG A 112 -0.52 -18.24 24.37
C ARG A 112 -1.29 -17.24 25.22
N VAL A 113 -2.56 -16.98 24.88
CA VAL A 113 -3.46 -16.06 25.59
C VAL A 113 -4.23 -16.77 26.72
N THR A 114 -4.20 -18.11 26.79
CA THR A 114 -4.81 -18.92 27.87
C THR A 114 -3.84 -19.10 29.02
#